data_AF-A0A2B7WNT2-F1
#
_entry.id   AF-A0A2B7WNT2-F1
#
_cell.length_a   1.000
_cell.length_b   1.000
_cell.length_c   1.000
_cell.angle_alpha   90.00
_cell.angle_beta   90.00
_cell.angle_gamma   90.00
#
_symmetry.space_group_name_H-M   'P 1'
#
loop_
_entity.id
_entity.type
_entity.pdbx_description
1 polymer ?
#
loop_
_entity_poly.entity_id
_entity_poly.type
_entity_poly.pdbx_seq_one_letter_code
_entity_poly.pdbx_strand_id
1 'polypeptide(L)'
;MERYEEYLTIKDIACHFPWNKKDYLGNVFAASGCRVTETNQPQQLDWALIEIGSRWGINMLPSCKEHSRTSIYQVHCMILPPMELPKPGDPLFKVGRTISFKEDRYNGLPSIILEEGATDSDGHNMARVTYEHAVSYYGYQRDQFFINGDAGSVVFDRHSAFVGILFAGKEQGGIGYFTPIETVLEDIKRITGAQDIRIPFS
;
A
#
# COMPACT_ATOMS: atom_id res chain seq x y z
N MET A 1 16.54 25.71 -23.08
CA MET A 1 16.82 26.19 -21.71
C MET A 1 15.65 25.85 -20.79
N GLU A 2 14.40 26.22 -21.13
CA GLU A 2 13.18 25.87 -20.37
C GLU A 2 13.00 24.36 -20.09
N ARG A 3 13.21 23.49 -21.09
CA ARG A 3 13.08 22.02 -20.93
C ARG A 3 14.09 21.39 -19.96
N TYR A 4 15.21 22.05 -19.69
CA TYR A 4 16.26 21.56 -18.78
C TYR A 4 15.97 21.99 -17.33
N GLU A 5 15.49 23.22 -17.15
CA GLU A 5 14.97 23.72 -15.87
C GLU A 5 13.75 22.91 -15.41
N GLU A 6 12.83 22.59 -16.32
CA GLU A 6 11.65 21.77 -16.04
C GLU A 6 12.03 20.33 -15.64
N TYR A 7 13.06 19.76 -16.29
CA TYR A 7 13.61 18.43 -15.95
C TYR A 7 14.32 18.40 -14.58
N LEU A 8 15.06 19.46 -14.22
CA LEU A 8 15.66 19.60 -12.90
C LEU A 8 14.57 19.75 -11.82
N THR A 9 13.53 20.54 -12.09
CA THR A 9 12.38 20.72 -11.19
C THR A 9 11.63 19.39 -10.96
N ILE A 10 11.44 18.58 -12.00
CA ILE A 10 10.80 17.25 -11.89
C ILE A 10 11.68 16.28 -11.10
N LYS A 11 13.01 16.31 -11.29
CA LYS A 11 13.96 15.51 -10.50
C LYS A 11 13.97 15.91 -9.03
N ASP A 12 13.99 17.21 -8.75
CA ASP A 12 13.97 17.72 -7.37
C ASP A 12 12.63 17.36 -6.69
N ILE A 13 11.50 17.39 -7.40
CA ILE A 13 10.22 16.89 -6.88
C ILE A 13 10.23 15.37 -6.67
N ALA A 14 10.87 14.60 -7.55
CA ALA A 14 10.98 13.15 -7.42
C ALA A 14 11.90 12.70 -6.26
N CYS A 15 12.85 13.55 -5.87
CA CYS A 15 13.77 13.29 -4.75
C CYS A 15 13.18 13.62 -3.38
N HIS A 16 12.04 14.32 -3.29
CA HIS A 16 11.44 14.72 -2.01
C HIS A 16 10.00 14.21 -1.91
N PHE A 17 9.65 13.56 -0.79
CA PHE A 17 8.27 13.12 -0.59
C PHE A 17 7.45 14.26 0.05
N PRO A 18 6.45 14.83 -0.64
CA PRO A 18 5.69 15.96 -0.12
C PRO A 18 4.74 15.51 1.01
N TRP A 19 4.79 16.20 2.16
CA TRP A 19 3.82 16.02 3.25
C TRP A 19 2.59 16.92 3.04
N ASN A 20 2.80 18.12 2.51
CA ASN A 20 1.78 19.05 2.04
C ASN A 20 2.36 19.94 0.92
N LYS A 21 1.63 20.95 0.42
CA LYS A 21 2.10 21.84 -0.66
C LYS A 21 3.38 22.67 -0.31
N LYS A 22 3.86 22.63 0.94
CA LYS A 22 4.95 23.49 1.45
C LYS A 22 6.03 22.75 2.24
N ASP A 23 5.75 21.54 2.74
CA ASP A 23 6.65 20.75 3.59
C ASP A 23 6.96 19.39 2.96
N TYR A 24 8.21 18.93 3.12
CA TYR A 24 8.67 17.61 2.69
C TYR A 24 8.90 16.69 3.89
N LEU A 25 8.45 15.44 3.78
CA LEU A 25 8.65 14.41 4.81
C LEU A 25 10.12 13.99 4.91
N GLY A 26 10.84 14.02 3.80
CA GLY A 26 12.23 13.61 3.69
C GLY A 26 12.65 13.35 2.26
N ASN A 27 13.86 12.82 2.10
CA ASN A 27 14.44 12.48 0.81
C ASN A 27 14.04 11.06 0.40
N VAL A 28 13.64 10.86 -0.84
CA VAL A 28 13.38 9.52 -1.38
C VAL A 28 14.73 8.83 -1.61
N PHE A 29 15.00 7.79 -0.82
CA PHE A 29 16.21 6.96 -0.96
C PHE A 29 16.06 5.95 -2.09
N ALA A 30 14.90 5.27 -2.15
CA ALA A 30 14.55 4.31 -3.18
C ALA A 30 13.03 4.25 -3.33
N ALA A 31 12.53 3.91 -4.51
CA ALA A 31 11.11 3.71 -4.73
C ALA A 31 10.87 2.68 -5.84
N SER A 32 9.66 2.11 -5.87
CA SER A 32 9.25 1.18 -6.92
C SER A 32 9.25 1.83 -8.31
N GLY A 33 8.94 3.13 -8.37
CA GLY A 33 8.73 3.86 -9.63
C GLY A 33 7.43 3.45 -10.35
N CYS A 34 6.41 3.03 -9.60
CA CYS A 34 5.11 2.58 -10.14
C CYS A 34 5.20 1.40 -11.13
N ARG A 35 6.24 0.57 -10.97
CA ARG A 35 6.44 -0.64 -11.78
C ARG A 35 5.44 -1.75 -11.42
N VAL A 36 5.53 -2.84 -12.17
CA VAL A 36 4.90 -4.13 -11.82
C VAL A 36 5.98 -5.15 -11.51
N THR A 37 5.60 -6.22 -10.80
CA THR A 37 6.42 -7.42 -10.71
C THR A 37 6.63 -8.05 -12.09
N GLU A 38 7.80 -8.65 -12.30
CA GLU A 38 8.16 -9.35 -13.54
C GLU A 38 7.75 -10.83 -13.45
N THR A 39 6.46 -11.08 -13.26
CA THR A 39 5.89 -12.43 -13.11
C THR A 39 4.79 -12.67 -14.16
N ASN A 40 4.34 -13.93 -14.29
CA ASN A 40 3.19 -14.26 -15.14
C ASN A 40 1.86 -13.66 -14.64
N GLN A 41 1.83 -13.19 -13.39
CA GLN A 41 0.72 -12.50 -12.76
C GLN A 41 1.26 -11.20 -12.16
N PRO A 42 1.52 -10.18 -13.01
CA PRO A 42 2.15 -8.95 -12.58
C PRO A 42 1.29 -8.24 -11.52
N GLN A 43 1.92 -7.77 -10.44
CA GLN A 43 1.28 -7.02 -9.36
C GLN A 43 1.85 -5.61 -9.31
N GLN A 44 1.03 -4.65 -8.94
CA GLN A 44 1.43 -3.25 -8.80
C GLN A 44 2.37 -3.09 -7.61
N LEU A 45 3.46 -2.37 -7.84
CA LEU A 45 4.42 -2.01 -6.80
C LEU A 45 4.32 -0.51 -6.57
N ASP A 46 3.76 -0.12 -5.44
CA ASP A 46 3.64 1.27 -5.01
C ASP A 46 4.22 1.44 -3.62
N TRP A 47 5.53 1.72 -3.58
CA TRP A 47 6.26 1.94 -2.33
C TRP A 47 7.43 2.91 -2.54
N ALA A 48 7.77 3.63 -1.48
CA ALA A 48 8.97 4.46 -1.40
C ALA A 48 9.62 4.34 -0.02
N LEU A 49 10.95 4.25 0.00
CA LEU A 49 11.78 4.41 1.18
C LEU A 49 12.21 5.87 1.28
N ILE A 50 11.87 6.49 2.40
CA ILE A 50 12.11 7.90 2.64
C ILE A 50 13.09 8.03 3.81
N GLU A 51 14.19 8.70 3.55
CA GLU A 51 15.14 9.13 4.58
C GLU A 51 14.56 10.36 5.30
N ILE A 52 14.15 10.15 6.54
CA ILE A 52 13.54 11.18 7.39
C ILE A 52 14.63 11.76 8.29
N GLY A 53 14.93 13.05 8.17
CA GLY A 53 15.98 13.70 8.96
C GLY A 53 15.66 13.81 10.46
N SER A 54 14.46 14.27 10.81
CA SER A 54 13.96 14.28 12.20
C SER A 54 12.54 13.74 12.21
N ARG A 55 12.27 12.74 13.04
CA ARG A 55 10.92 12.16 13.16
C ARG A 55 10.04 13.06 14.02
N TRP A 56 8.92 13.52 13.47
CA TRP A 56 7.96 14.38 14.19
C TRP A 56 6.85 13.56 14.87
N GLY A 57 6.93 12.23 14.81
CA GLY A 57 5.94 11.33 15.38
C GLY A 57 6.53 9.97 15.77
N ILE A 58 5.79 9.27 16.61
CA ILE A 58 6.07 7.88 16.99
C ILE A 58 5.69 6.94 15.84
N ASN A 59 6.52 5.93 15.58
CA ASN A 59 6.27 4.91 14.56
C ASN A 59 5.23 3.88 15.03
N MET A 60 4.09 4.36 15.52
CA MET A 60 3.00 3.52 15.99
C MET A 60 1.78 3.74 15.13
N LEU A 61 1.13 2.64 14.75
CA LEU A 61 -0.23 2.72 14.25
C LEU A 61 -1.12 3.31 15.36
N PRO A 62 -2.11 4.15 15.02
CA PRO A 62 -3.09 4.65 15.98
C PRO A 62 -3.64 3.51 16.84
N SER A 63 -3.59 3.65 18.17
CA SER A 63 -4.15 2.62 19.05
C SER A 63 -5.65 2.50 18.77
N CYS A 64 -6.13 1.30 18.45
CA CYS A 64 -7.53 1.03 18.09
C CYS A 64 -8.50 1.10 19.30
N LYS A 65 -8.26 2.01 20.24
CA LYS A 65 -9.02 2.10 21.50
C LYS A 65 -10.34 2.86 21.39
N GLU A 66 -10.55 3.65 20.33
CA GLU A 66 -11.67 4.61 20.31
C GLU A 66 -12.91 4.19 19.53
N HIS A 67 -12.88 3.13 18.70
CA HIS A 67 -13.97 2.91 17.72
C HIS A 67 -14.57 1.51 17.63
N SER A 68 -14.18 0.54 18.46
CA SER A 68 -14.80 -0.78 18.42
C SER A 68 -15.58 -1.09 19.71
N ARG A 69 -16.83 -1.54 19.55
CA ARG A 69 -17.57 -2.29 20.59
C ARG A 69 -16.97 -3.69 20.84
N THR A 70 -15.81 -3.98 20.22
CA THR A 70 -15.03 -5.22 20.32
C THR A 70 -13.67 -4.90 20.93
N SER A 71 -13.69 -4.63 22.23
CA SER A 71 -12.57 -4.23 23.09
C SER A 71 -11.49 -5.31 23.30
N ILE A 72 -10.98 -5.94 22.23
CA ILE A 72 -10.05 -7.08 22.38
C ILE A 72 -8.78 -7.01 21.50
N TYR A 73 -8.73 -6.18 20.46
CA TYR A 73 -7.50 -6.08 19.64
C TYR A 73 -6.63 -4.93 20.11
N GLN A 74 -5.88 -5.14 21.20
CA GLN A 74 -4.65 -4.38 21.41
C GLN A 74 -3.70 -4.80 20.30
N VAL A 75 -3.66 -4.04 19.20
CA VAL A 75 -2.70 -4.25 18.12
C VAL A 75 -1.31 -3.87 18.66
N HIS A 76 -0.73 -4.74 19.47
CA HIS A 76 0.72 -4.77 19.69
C HIS A 76 1.29 -5.30 18.39
N CYS A 77 1.59 -4.38 17.48
CA CYS A 77 1.92 -4.68 16.09
C CYS A 77 3.26 -5.42 16.04
N MET A 78 3.24 -6.76 16.05
CA MET A 78 4.34 -7.54 15.49
C MET A 78 4.08 -7.64 13.99
N ILE A 79 4.54 -6.63 13.25
CA ILE A 79 4.51 -6.49 11.78
C ILE A 79 5.55 -7.45 11.18
N LEU A 80 5.46 -8.74 11.49
CA LEU A 80 6.11 -9.76 10.69
C LEU A 80 5.22 -10.03 9.48
N PRO A 81 5.79 -10.24 8.29
CA PRO A 81 5.02 -10.79 7.18
C PRO A 81 4.39 -12.12 7.63
N PRO A 82 3.13 -12.40 7.27
CA PRO A 82 2.52 -13.67 7.59
C PRO A 82 3.33 -14.78 6.91
N MET A 83 3.42 -15.96 7.55
CA MET A 83 4.12 -17.10 6.94
C MET A 83 3.40 -17.65 5.69
N GLU A 84 2.12 -17.33 5.54
CA GLU A 84 1.27 -17.73 4.42
C GLU A 84 0.29 -16.60 4.09
N LEU A 85 -0.11 -16.50 2.82
CA LEU A 85 -1.20 -15.61 2.43
C LEU A 85 -2.51 -16.01 3.15
N PRO A 86 -3.38 -15.04 3.49
CA PRO A 86 -4.69 -15.30 4.07
C PRO A 86 -5.53 -16.23 3.19
N LYS A 87 -6.42 -17.01 3.80
CA LYS A 87 -7.35 -17.89 3.06
C LYS A 87 -8.61 -17.11 2.66
N PRO A 88 -9.28 -17.51 1.56
CA PRO A 88 -10.55 -16.90 1.18
C PRO A 88 -11.54 -16.90 2.35
N GLY A 89 -12.11 -15.74 2.65
CA GLY A 89 -13.01 -15.53 3.78
C GLY A 89 -12.32 -15.16 5.09
N ASP A 90 -10.99 -15.22 5.21
CA ASP A 90 -10.30 -14.77 6.42
C ASP A 90 -10.50 -13.26 6.64
N PRO A 91 -10.67 -12.83 7.91
CA PRO A 91 -10.80 -11.42 8.23
C PRO A 91 -9.47 -10.71 8.05
N LEU A 92 -9.52 -9.61 7.31
CA LEU A 92 -8.45 -8.66 7.14
C LEU A 92 -8.88 -7.30 7.67
N PHE A 93 -7.89 -6.61 8.18
CA PHE A 93 -8.07 -5.34 8.86
C PHE A 93 -7.16 -4.31 8.23
N LYS A 94 -7.55 -3.05 8.32
CA LYS A 94 -6.68 -1.93 7.96
C LYS A 94 -6.78 -0.82 8.96
N VAL A 95 -5.73 -0.01 9.00
CA VAL A 95 -5.69 1.27 9.69
C VAL A 95 -5.25 2.32 8.67
N GLY A 96 -6.18 3.19 8.30
CA GLY A 96 -5.95 4.27 7.34
C GLY A 96 -6.04 5.64 8.00
N ARG A 97 -5.51 6.66 7.31
CA ARG A 97 -5.61 8.07 7.76
C ARG A 97 -7.06 8.55 7.80
N THR A 98 -7.85 8.16 6.81
CA THR A 98 -9.23 8.64 6.63
C THR A 98 -10.22 7.78 7.40
N ILE A 99 -9.98 6.47 7.45
CA ILE A 99 -10.76 5.53 8.24
C ILE A 99 -9.85 4.83 9.24
N SER A 100 -10.02 5.19 10.53
CA SER A 100 -9.15 4.76 11.62
C SER A 100 -9.02 3.24 11.75
N PHE A 101 -10.09 2.48 11.48
CA PHE A 101 -10.07 1.03 11.48
C PHE A 101 -11.20 0.44 10.64
N LYS A 102 -10.89 -0.56 9.80
CA LYS A 102 -11.90 -1.38 9.11
C LYS A 102 -11.52 -2.84 9.16
N GLU A 103 -12.55 -3.68 9.20
CA GLU A 103 -12.49 -5.12 9.07
C GLU A 103 -13.33 -5.52 7.86
N ASP A 104 -12.80 -6.40 7.02
CA ASP A 104 -13.56 -7.07 5.96
C ASP A 104 -12.88 -8.39 5.58
N ARG A 105 -13.35 -9.11 4.57
CA ARG A 105 -12.86 -10.46 4.24
C ARG A 105 -12.02 -10.48 2.98
N TYR A 106 -10.94 -11.27 3.03
CA TYR A 106 -10.15 -11.58 1.86
C TYR A 106 -10.98 -12.38 0.85
N ASN A 107 -11.04 -11.94 -0.40
CA ASN A 107 -11.84 -12.60 -1.43
C ASN A 107 -11.20 -13.92 -1.89
N GLY A 108 -9.87 -14.01 -1.88
CA GLY A 108 -9.16 -15.21 -2.31
C GLY A 108 -8.85 -15.30 -3.80
N LEU A 109 -9.52 -14.50 -4.63
CA LEU A 109 -9.31 -14.47 -6.07
C LEU A 109 -8.47 -13.24 -6.46
N PRO A 110 -7.36 -13.41 -7.20
CA PRO A 110 -6.68 -12.31 -7.83
C PRO A 110 -7.65 -11.55 -8.74
N SER A 111 -7.82 -10.25 -8.46
CA SER A 111 -8.63 -9.34 -9.27
C SER A 111 -7.78 -8.81 -10.41
N ILE A 112 -8.33 -8.87 -11.62
CA ILE A 112 -7.69 -8.28 -12.79
C ILE A 112 -7.98 -6.79 -12.79
N ILE A 113 -6.94 -5.98 -12.67
CA ILE A 113 -7.02 -4.53 -12.84
C ILE A 113 -6.49 -4.19 -14.22
N LEU A 114 -7.30 -3.46 -14.98
CA LEU A 114 -6.93 -2.89 -16.27
C LEU A 114 -6.74 -1.40 -16.06
N GLU A 115 -5.50 -0.98 -15.94
CA GLU A 115 -5.17 0.45 -15.95
C GLU A 115 -4.99 0.87 -17.41
N GLU A 116 -5.76 1.86 -17.87
CA GLU A 116 -5.42 2.55 -19.11
C GLU A 116 -4.13 3.34 -18.86
N GLY A 117 -3.03 2.83 -19.42
CA GLY A 117 -1.69 3.36 -19.26
C GLY A 117 -1.13 3.91 -20.57
N ALA A 118 0.21 3.98 -20.59
CA ALA A 118 1.04 4.58 -21.63
C ALA A 118 0.55 4.28 -23.06
N THR A 119 0.76 5.25 -23.93
CA THR A 119 0.45 5.13 -25.33
C THR A 119 1.52 4.29 -26.03
N ASP A 120 1.13 3.36 -26.88
CA ASP A 120 2.09 2.65 -27.73
C ASP A 120 2.80 3.62 -28.68
N SER A 121 3.77 3.13 -29.46
CA SER A 121 4.48 3.94 -30.45
C SER A 121 3.55 4.60 -31.48
N ASP A 122 2.32 4.10 -31.63
CA ASP A 122 1.33 4.53 -32.60
C ASP A 122 0.23 5.42 -31.98
N GLY A 123 0.31 5.72 -30.68
CA GLY A 123 -0.65 6.59 -30.00
C GLY A 123 -1.93 5.89 -29.53
N HIS A 124 -1.96 4.56 -29.43
CA HIS A 124 -3.05 3.83 -28.79
C HIS A 124 -2.80 3.61 -27.29
N ASN A 125 -3.82 3.84 -26.47
CA ASN A 125 -3.75 3.54 -25.03
C ASN A 125 -3.47 2.05 -24.83
N MET A 126 -2.37 1.73 -24.15
CA MET A 126 -2.10 0.37 -23.74
C MET A 126 -2.74 0.13 -22.38
N ALA A 127 -3.61 -0.89 -22.31
CA ALA A 127 -4.06 -1.39 -21.03
C ALA A 127 -2.92 -2.16 -20.35
N ARG A 128 -2.58 -1.77 -19.13
CA ARG A 128 -1.71 -2.53 -18.24
C ARG A 128 -2.61 -3.46 -17.41
N VAL A 129 -2.36 -4.76 -17.52
CA VAL A 129 -3.10 -5.80 -16.80
C VAL A 129 -2.31 -6.18 -15.56
N THR A 130 -2.92 -6.11 -14.37
CA THR A 130 -2.31 -6.59 -13.12
C THR A 130 -3.26 -7.52 -12.34
N TYR A 131 -2.68 -8.34 -11.45
CA TYR A 131 -3.37 -9.38 -10.69
C TYR A 131 -3.22 -9.14 -9.19
N GLU A 132 -4.29 -8.61 -8.59
CA GLU A 132 -4.20 -7.97 -7.29
C GLU A 132 -5.03 -8.70 -6.25
N HIS A 133 -4.58 -8.68 -5.00
CA HIS A 133 -5.35 -9.27 -3.92
C HIS A 133 -6.48 -8.33 -3.51
N ALA A 134 -7.71 -8.85 -3.46
CA ALA A 134 -8.89 -8.07 -3.14
C ALA A 134 -9.42 -8.39 -1.74
N VAL A 135 -9.71 -7.33 -1.00
CA VAL A 135 -10.56 -7.37 0.19
C VAL A 135 -11.91 -6.81 -0.22
N SER A 136 -12.95 -7.59 0.01
CA SER A 136 -14.28 -7.22 -0.44
C SER A 136 -15.34 -7.73 0.52
N TYR A 137 -16.40 -6.95 0.54
CA TYR A 137 -17.51 -7.11 1.45
C TYR A 137 -18.33 -8.39 1.25
N TYR A 138 -18.55 -9.13 2.35
CA TYR A 138 -19.51 -10.24 2.45
C TYR A 138 -20.68 -9.87 3.40
N GLY A 139 -21.78 -9.27 2.92
CA GLY A 139 -23.02 -9.12 3.72
C GLY A 139 -23.98 -7.97 3.33
N TYR A 140 -24.69 -7.37 4.31
CA TYR A 140 -25.63 -6.22 4.18
C TYR A 140 -25.26 -4.85 4.85
N GLN A 141 -24.26 -4.75 5.73
CA GLN A 141 -23.71 -3.48 6.25
C GLN A 141 -22.96 -2.65 5.17
N ARG A 142 -23.04 -1.31 5.30
CA ARG A 142 -22.59 -0.31 4.32
C ARG A 142 -21.15 0.18 4.52
N ASP A 143 -20.37 -0.49 5.35
CA ASP A 143 -19.06 0.00 5.74
C ASP A 143 -18.01 -0.40 4.72
N GLN A 144 -17.57 0.57 3.92
CA GLN A 144 -16.60 0.36 2.84
C GLN A 144 -15.22 0.05 3.42
N PHE A 145 -14.58 -1.03 2.93
CA PHE A 145 -13.19 -1.34 3.27
C PHE A 145 -12.20 -0.36 2.61
N PHE A 146 -12.58 0.27 1.50
CA PHE A 146 -11.78 1.28 0.82
C PHE A 146 -12.57 2.53 0.48
N ILE A 147 -11.97 3.70 0.75
CA ILE A 147 -12.37 5.00 0.19
C ILE A 147 -11.15 5.75 -0.37
N ASN A 148 -11.39 6.77 -1.19
CA ASN A 148 -10.33 7.63 -1.68
C ASN A 148 -9.48 8.21 -0.53
N GLY A 149 -8.16 8.08 -0.67
CA GLY A 149 -7.18 8.49 0.35
C GLY A 149 -6.72 7.38 1.30
N ASP A 150 -7.22 6.16 1.17
CA ASP A 150 -6.72 5.01 1.93
C ASP A 150 -5.56 4.27 1.27
N ALA A 151 -5.15 4.66 0.05
CA ALA A 151 -3.92 4.16 -0.56
C ALA A 151 -2.71 4.40 0.35
N GLY A 152 -1.82 3.42 0.44
CA GLY A 152 -0.71 3.36 1.39
C GLY A 152 -1.08 2.79 2.77
N SER A 153 -2.35 2.48 3.04
CA SER A 153 -2.75 1.88 4.33
C SER A 153 -2.21 0.47 4.47
N VAL A 154 -1.80 0.13 5.70
CA VAL A 154 -1.34 -1.20 6.08
C VAL A 154 -2.55 -2.13 6.26
N VAL A 155 -2.47 -3.32 5.69
CA VAL A 155 -3.43 -4.42 5.87
C VAL A 155 -2.82 -5.47 6.77
N PHE A 156 -3.58 -5.93 7.77
CA PHE A 156 -3.16 -6.97 8.72
C PHE A 156 -4.22 -8.04 8.91
N ASP A 157 -3.80 -9.21 9.36
CA ASP A 157 -4.71 -10.30 9.72
C ASP A 157 -5.17 -10.21 11.20
N ARG A 158 -5.98 -11.17 11.63
CA ARG A 158 -6.45 -11.27 13.04
C ARG A 158 -5.33 -11.46 14.07
N HIS A 159 -4.14 -11.86 13.63
CA HIS A 159 -2.95 -12.05 14.44
C HIS A 159 -2.05 -10.81 14.44
N SER A 160 -2.49 -9.71 13.83
CA SER A 160 -1.71 -8.48 13.62
C SER A 160 -0.47 -8.66 12.74
N ALA A 161 -0.40 -9.75 11.95
CA ALA A 161 0.64 -9.93 10.95
C ALA A 161 0.40 -9.00 9.77
N PHE A 162 1.47 -8.45 9.20
CA PHE A 162 1.39 -7.48 8.11
C PHE A 162 1.16 -8.17 6.79
N VAL A 163 -0.04 -8.14 6.26
CA VAL A 163 -0.42 -8.89 5.06
C VAL A 163 0.00 -8.16 3.79
N GLY A 164 -0.10 -6.84 3.76
CA GLY A 164 0.20 -6.07 2.56
C GLY A 164 -0.19 -4.60 2.64
N ILE A 165 0.04 -3.88 1.54
CA ILE A 165 -0.22 -2.44 1.43
C ILE A 165 -1.38 -2.23 0.46
N LEU A 166 -2.42 -1.51 0.90
CA LEU A 166 -3.47 -1.04 0.00
C LEU A 166 -2.88 -0.05 -1.01
N PHE A 167 -3.09 -0.28 -2.30
CA PHE A 167 -2.61 0.65 -3.34
C PHE A 167 -3.77 1.31 -4.09
N ALA A 168 -4.90 0.61 -4.22
CA ALA A 168 -6.08 1.11 -4.92
C ALA A 168 -7.37 0.47 -4.37
N GLY A 169 -8.50 0.88 -4.94
CA GLY A 169 -9.78 0.27 -4.64
C GLY A 169 -10.90 0.87 -5.47
N LYS A 170 -12.08 0.27 -5.34
CA LYS A 170 -13.31 0.74 -5.97
C LYS A 170 -14.27 1.17 -4.87
N GLU A 171 -14.52 2.48 -4.77
CA GLU A 171 -15.46 3.03 -3.78
C GLU A 171 -16.86 2.41 -3.93
N GLN A 172 -17.31 2.23 -5.18
CA GLN A 172 -18.54 1.51 -5.46
C GLN A 172 -18.36 0.02 -5.17
N GLY A 173 -18.89 -0.40 -4.01
CA GLY A 173 -18.72 -1.76 -3.48
C GLY A 173 -17.65 -1.87 -2.39
N GLY A 174 -16.90 -0.79 -2.12
CA GLY A 174 -15.92 -0.72 -1.04
C GLY A 174 -14.77 -1.73 -1.17
N ILE A 175 -14.42 -2.15 -2.39
CA ILE A 175 -13.39 -3.15 -2.64
C ILE A 175 -12.01 -2.48 -2.50
N GLY A 176 -11.14 -3.03 -1.67
CA GLY A 176 -9.74 -2.62 -1.58
C GLY A 176 -8.82 -3.61 -2.27
N TYR A 177 -7.83 -3.11 -3.01
CA TYR A 177 -6.78 -3.89 -3.64
C TYR A 177 -5.46 -3.65 -2.93
N PHE A 178 -4.76 -4.73 -2.58
CA PHE A 178 -3.48 -4.67 -1.90
C PHE A 178 -2.41 -5.52 -2.57
N THR A 179 -1.18 -5.04 -2.46
CA THR A 179 0.01 -5.80 -2.83
C THR A 179 0.48 -6.56 -1.58
N PRO A 180 0.72 -7.88 -1.66
CA PRO A 180 1.26 -8.65 -0.55
C PRO A 180 2.57 -8.05 -0.04
N ILE A 181 2.78 -8.06 1.27
CA ILE A 181 3.99 -7.47 1.85
C ILE A 181 5.26 -8.20 1.38
N GLU A 182 5.20 -9.52 1.16
CA GLU A 182 6.35 -10.30 0.73
C GLU A 182 6.84 -9.80 -0.63
N THR A 183 5.91 -9.61 -1.57
CA THR A 183 6.17 -9.02 -2.88
C THR A 183 6.85 -7.65 -2.75
N VAL A 184 6.38 -6.80 -1.84
CA VAL A 184 6.98 -5.46 -1.60
C VAL A 184 8.38 -5.59 -1.00
N LEU A 185 8.58 -6.45 0.00
CA LEU A 185 9.87 -6.62 0.68
C LEU A 185 10.92 -7.21 -0.25
N GLU A 186 10.57 -8.20 -1.06
CA GLU A 186 11.46 -8.77 -2.08
C GLU A 186 11.89 -7.70 -3.08
N ASP A 187 10.94 -6.88 -3.51
CA ASP A 187 11.19 -5.81 -4.45
C ASP A 187 12.07 -4.70 -3.85
N ILE A 188 11.90 -4.37 -2.57
CA ILE A 188 12.80 -3.49 -1.83
C ILE A 188 14.22 -4.06 -1.79
N LYS A 189 14.38 -5.34 -1.40
CA LYS A 189 15.69 -6.00 -1.37
C LYS A 189 16.37 -5.97 -2.74
N ARG A 190 15.60 -6.19 -3.79
CA ARG A 190 16.08 -6.16 -5.18
C ARG A 190 16.60 -4.78 -5.59
N ILE A 191 15.91 -3.68 -5.29
CA ILE A 191 16.45 -2.33 -5.61
C ILE A 191 17.66 -2.01 -4.75
N THR A 192 17.52 -2.21 -3.44
CA THR A 192 18.45 -1.64 -2.47
C THR A 192 19.71 -2.49 -2.27
N GLY A 193 19.67 -3.75 -2.71
CA GLY A 193 20.70 -4.75 -2.40
C GLY A 193 20.67 -5.22 -0.93
N ALA A 194 19.65 -4.86 -0.16
CA ALA A 194 19.51 -5.29 1.23
C ALA A 194 19.29 -6.80 1.32
N GLN A 195 19.99 -7.45 2.26
CA GLN A 195 19.84 -8.89 2.50
C GLN A 195 18.68 -9.19 3.46
N ASP A 196 18.46 -8.30 4.42
CA ASP A 196 17.45 -8.41 5.45
C ASP A 196 16.73 -7.06 5.63
N ILE A 197 15.44 -7.12 5.95
CA ILE A 197 14.61 -5.94 6.23
C ILE A 197 13.99 -6.15 7.60
N ARG A 198 14.21 -5.18 8.49
CA ARG A 198 13.61 -5.16 9.81
C ARG A 198 12.62 -4.03 9.89
N ILE A 199 11.39 -4.36 10.26
CA ILE A 199 10.37 -3.37 10.58
C ILE A 199 10.48 -3.14 12.10
N PRO A 200 11.00 -1.97 12.54
CA PRO A 200 11.24 -1.74 13.96
C PRO A 200 9.92 -1.64 14.73
N PHE A 201 9.82 -2.42 15.80
CA PHE A 201 8.75 -2.32 16.80
C PHE A 201 9.18 -1.41 17.95
N SER A 202 8.22 -0.67 18.50
CA SER A 202 8.35 0.03 19.78
C SER A 202 7.56 -0.70 20.84
#